data_AF-A0A417C3P1-F1
#
_entry.id   AF-A0A417C3P1-F1
#
_cell.length_a   1.000
_cell.length_b   1.000
_cell.length_c   1.000
_cell.angle_alpha   90.00
_cell.angle_beta   90.00
_cell.angle_gamma   90.00
#
_symmetry.space_group_name_H-M   'P 1'
#
loop_
_entity.id
_entity.type
_entity.pdbx_description
1 polymer ?
#
loop_
_entity_poly.entity_id
_entity_poly.type
_entity_poly.pdbx_seq_one_letter_code
_entity_poly.pdbx_strand_id
1 'polypeptide(L)'
;YDTLYSHVLRKIRECARAALMDGEAVADRLTNTCEAEQREQREAMERSLTRDEERIEVLDKMVMRLYEDMIAGRISEQNFNTMLEKTQTEQTELKTKVSEGRKRLSDEVQLANDAKQWVEAIQEYANITELDAATLNRLIKEIVVHERIDEDKTRHISIEIHFNLKPIPEVEQVTA
;
A
#
# COMPACT_ATOMS: atom_id res chain seq x y z
N TYR A 1 18.78 -20.04 -19.58
CA TYR A 1 17.72 -19.19 -20.16
C TYR A 1 16.40 -19.97 -20.20
N ASP A 2 16.36 -21.15 -20.84
CA ASP A 2 15.17 -22.03 -20.88
C ASP A 2 14.61 -22.46 -19.52
N THR A 3 15.46 -22.67 -18.52
CA THR A 3 15.04 -23.10 -17.17
C THR A 3 14.28 -22.03 -16.41
N LEU A 4 14.70 -20.76 -16.49
CA LEU A 4 13.98 -19.65 -15.86
C LEU A 4 12.68 -19.36 -16.61
N TYR A 5 12.73 -19.33 -17.94
CA TYR A 5 11.56 -19.09 -18.79
C TYR A 5 10.45 -20.11 -18.54
N SER A 6 10.78 -21.41 -18.59
CA SER A 6 9.81 -22.48 -18.32
C SER A 6 9.28 -22.45 -16.89
N HIS A 7 10.10 -22.08 -15.92
CA HIS A 7 9.67 -21.93 -14.53
C HIS A 7 8.66 -20.79 -14.36
N VAL A 8 8.95 -19.62 -14.93
CA VAL A 8 8.08 -18.44 -14.89
C VAL A 8 6.76 -18.71 -15.60
N LEU A 9 6.81 -19.27 -16.82
CA LEU A 9 5.62 -19.64 -17.59
C LEU A 9 4.73 -20.64 -16.84
N ARG A 10 5.34 -21.65 -16.22
CA ARG A 10 4.61 -22.61 -15.38
C ARG A 10 3.96 -21.91 -14.19
N LYS A 11 4.67 -21.00 -13.52
CA LYS A 11 4.15 -20.28 -12.36
C LYS A 11 2.98 -19.36 -12.73
N ILE A 12 3.06 -18.66 -13.85
CA ILE A 12 1.95 -17.84 -14.38
C ILE A 12 0.72 -18.71 -14.62
N ARG A 13 0.86 -19.88 -15.27
CA ARG A 13 -0.26 -20.80 -15.50
C ARG A 13 -0.85 -21.35 -14.20
N GLU A 14 0.01 -21.70 -13.23
CA GLU A 14 -0.42 -22.13 -11.89
C GLU A 14 -1.24 -21.03 -11.20
N CYS A 15 -0.76 -19.79 -11.21
CA CYS A 15 -1.46 -18.65 -10.64
C CYS A 15 -2.77 -18.33 -11.37
N ALA A 16 -2.77 -18.37 -12.71
CA ALA A 16 -3.97 -18.17 -13.53
C ALA A 16 -5.06 -19.21 -13.24
N ARG A 17 -4.69 -20.49 -13.11
CA ARG A 17 -5.63 -21.55 -12.74
C ARG A 17 -6.13 -21.40 -11.31
N ALA A 18 -5.26 -21.02 -10.38
CA ALA A 18 -5.66 -20.74 -9.01
C ALA A 18 -6.66 -19.57 -8.97
N ALA A 19 -6.41 -18.50 -9.72
CA ALA A 19 -7.28 -17.34 -9.83
C ALA A 19 -8.65 -17.67 -10.46
N LEU A 20 -8.73 -18.65 -11.37
CA LEU A 20 -9.98 -19.15 -11.93
C LEU A 20 -10.80 -20.00 -10.94
N MET A 21 -10.13 -20.72 -10.05
CA MET A 21 -10.77 -21.60 -9.07
C MET A 21 -11.24 -20.83 -7.84
N ASP A 22 -10.37 -19.96 -7.32
CA ASP A 22 -10.61 -19.18 -6.11
C ASP A 22 -9.76 -17.89 -6.17
N GLY A 23 -10.31 -16.90 -6.88
CA GLY A 23 -9.66 -15.60 -7.05
C GLY A 23 -9.50 -14.83 -5.75
N GLU A 24 -10.42 -15.00 -4.81
CA GLU A 24 -10.41 -14.33 -3.51
C GLU A 24 -9.26 -14.85 -2.64
N ALA A 25 -9.10 -16.18 -2.53
CA ALA A 25 -7.96 -16.75 -1.82
C ALA A 25 -6.60 -16.44 -2.47
N VAL A 26 -6.56 -16.14 -3.78
CA VAL A 26 -5.33 -15.67 -4.44
C VAL A 26 -5.07 -14.20 -4.13
N ALA A 27 -6.10 -13.35 -4.16
CA ALA A 27 -5.99 -11.95 -3.76
C ALA A 27 -5.49 -11.82 -2.32
N ASP A 28 -6.07 -12.59 -1.38
CA ASP A 28 -5.65 -12.61 0.03
C ASP A 28 -4.19 -13.04 0.22
N ARG A 29 -3.73 -14.01 -0.58
CA ARG A 29 -2.32 -14.44 -0.56
C ARG A 29 -1.38 -13.39 -1.14
N LEU A 30 -1.84 -12.57 -2.09
CA LEU A 30 -1.04 -11.48 -2.65
C LEU A 30 -0.98 -10.30 -1.67
N THR A 31 -2.04 -10.06 -0.92
CA THR A 31 -2.11 -9.02 0.11
C THR A 31 -1.57 -9.49 1.47
N ASN A 32 -1.32 -10.81 1.65
CA ASN A 32 -0.91 -11.45 2.91
C ASN A 32 -1.84 -11.11 4.09
N THR A 33 -3.15 -11.19 3.87
CA THR A 33 -4.17 -10.64 4.79
C THR A 33 -4.80 -11.71 5.69
N CYS A 34 -4.77 -11.48 7.00
CA CYS A 34 -5.79 -12.00 7.92
C CYS A 34 -6.89 -10.94 8.03
N GLU A 35 -8.07 -11.19 7.46
CA GLU A 35 -9.12 -10.17 7.30
C GLU A 35 -9.58 -9.56 8.63
N ALA A 36 -9.78 -10.40 9.65
CA ALA A 36 -10.33 -9.98 10.94
C ALA A 36 -9.36 -9.06 11.70
N GLU A 37 -8.10 -9.47 11.83
CA GLU A 37 -7.08 -8.69 12.54
C GLU A 37 -6.77 -7.39 11.83
N GLN A 38 -6.67 -7.40 10.48
CA GLN A 38 -6.45 -6.17 9.73
C GLN A 38 -7.63 -5.20 9.83
N ARG A 39 -8.86 -5.70 9.77
CA ARG A 39 -10.04 -4.86 9.92
C ARG A 39 -10.05 -4.17 11.27
N GLU A 40 -9.78 -4.89 12.34
CA GLU A 40 -9.70 -4.30 13.69
C GLU A 40 -8.59 -3.25 13.78
N GLN A 41 -7.41 -3.54 13.22
CA GLN A 41 -6.29 -2.58 13.17
C GLN A 41 -6.62 -1.33 12.37
N ARG A 42 -7.27 -1.47 11.20
CA ARG A 42 -7.73 -0.34 10.38
C ARG A 42 -8.76 0.50 11.12
N GLU A 43 -9.79 -0.12 11.69
CA GLU A 43 -10.82 0.56 12.47
C GLU A 43 -10.23 1.26 13.71
N ALA A 44 -9.23 0.66 14.36
CA ALA A 44 -8.51 1.30 15.47
C ALA A 44 -7.68 2.50 15.01
N MET A 45 -7.01 2.40 13.85
CA MET A 45 -6.23 3.48 13.26
C MET A 45 -7.15 4.63 12.84
N GLU A 46 -8.24 4.37 12.13
CA GLU A 46 -9.25 5.37 11.74
C GLU A 46 -9.79 6.11 12.96
N ARG A 47 -10.19 5.39 14.01
CA ARG A 47 -10.63 6.01 15.28
C ARG A 47 -9.54 6.84 15.95
N SER A 48 -8.26 6.50 15.79
CA SER A 48 -7.16 7.34 16.29
C SER A 48 -7.02 8.61 15.46
N LEU A 49 -7.11 8.51 14.14
CA LEU A 49 -6.99 9.66 13.24
C LEU A 49 -8.14 10.64 13.45
N THR A 50 -9.37 10.16 13.64
CA THR A 50 -10.52 11.01 13.97
C THR A 50 -10.31 11.76 15.28
N ARG A 51 -9.75 11.11 16.32
CA ARG A 51 -9.42 11.78 17.59
C ARG A 51 -8.33 12.85 17.41
N ASP A 52 -7.33 12.57 16.58
CA ASP A 52 -6.28 13.55 16.27
C ASP A 52 -6.85 14.75 15.48
N GLU A 53 -7.78 14.52 14.55
CA GLU A 53 -8.52 15.55 13.80
C GLU A 53 -9.38 16.42 14.75
N GLU A 54 -10.16 15.81 15.64
CA GLU A 54 -10.94 16.53 16.67
C GLU A 54 -10.03 17.37 17.58
N ARG A 55 -8.86 16.85 17.94
CA ARG A 55 -7.87 17.57 18.75
C ARG A 55 -7.33 18.79 18.00
N ILE A 56 -7.06 18.68 16.70
CA ILE A 56 -6.65 19.81 15.87
C ILE A 56 -7.71 20.91 15.88
N GLU A 57 -8.99 20.56 15.72
CA GLU A 57 -10.09 21.54 15.78
C GLU A 57 -10.19 22.24 17.14
N VAL A 58 -9.97 21.50 18.23
CA VAL A 58 -9.91 22.08 19.58
C VAL A 58 -8.75 23.05 19.70
N LEU A 59 -7.57 22.71 19.17
CA LEU A 59 -6.40 23.58 19.17
C LEU A 59 -6.66 24.86 18.34
N ASP A 60 -7.34 24.76 17.20
CA ASP A 60 -7.72 25.93 16.40
C ASP A 60 -8.62 26.89 17.20
N LYS A 61 -9.63 26.35 17.90
CA LYS A 61 -10.50 27.15 18.79
C LYS A 61 -9.72 27.77 19.95
N MET A 62 -8.72 27.06 20.49
CA MET A 62 -7.83 27.59 21.53
C MET A 62 -7.02 28.79 21.01
N VAL A 63 -6.48 28.73 19.79
CA VAL A 63 -5.75 29.86 19.18
C VAL A 63 -6.65 31.10 19.06
N MET A 64 -7.89 30.94 18.57
CA MET A 64 -8.84 32.05 18.47
C MET A 64 -9.10 32.70 19.83
N ARG A 65 -9.31 31.88 20.87
CA ARG A 65 -9.57 32.37 22.23
C ARG A 65 -8.35 33.04 22.86
N LEU A 66 -7.14 32.51 22.64
CA LEU A 66 -5.89 33.16 23.07
C LEU A 66 -5.75 34.57 22.49
N TYR A 67 -6.12 34.74 21.22
CA TYR A 67 -6.09 36.04 20.56
C TYR A 67 -7.10 37.03 21.17
N GLU A 68 -8.33 36.58 21.44
CA GLU A 68 -9.35 37.37 22.14
C GLU A 68 -8.89 37.80 23.55
N ASP A 69 -8.31 36.87 24.30
CA ASP A 69 -7.81 37.13 25.67
C ASP A 69 -6.64 38.12 25.69
N MET A 70 -5.77 38.07 24.68
CA MET A 70 -4.66 39.01 24.52
C MET A 70 -5.18 40.43 24.23
N ILE A 71 -6.12 40.59 23.29
CA ILE A 71 -6.70 41.91 22.97
C ILE A 71 -7.47 42.48 24.17
N ALA A 72 -8.16 41.63 24.93
CA ALA A 72 -8.85 42.03 26.15
C ALA A 72 -7.90 42.36 27.32
N GLY A 73 -6.59 42.19 27.15
CA GLY A 73 -5.58 42.43 28.18
C GLY A 73 -5.61 41.42 29.33
N ARG A 74 -6.29 40.27 29.17
CA ARG A 74 -6.37 39.21 30.18
C ARG A 74 -5.08 38.41 30.29
N ILE A 75 -4.28 38.38 29.23
CA ILE A 75 -2.97 37.73 29.18
C ILE A 75 -1.93 38.69 28.59
N SER A 76 -0.67 38.53 29.00
CA SER A 76 0.44 39.27 28.41
C SER A 76 0.79 38.71 27.03
N GLU A 77 1.39 39.55 26.19
CA GLU A 77 1.92 39.15 24.87
C GLU A 77 2.94 38.00 24.98
N GLN A 78 3.81 38.04 26.00
CA GLN A 78 4.78 36.96 26.25
C GLN A 78 4.09 35.61 26.50
N ASN A 79 3.02 35.59 27.30
CA ASN A 79 2.27 34.37 27.59
C ASN A 79 1.50 33.89 26.35
N PHE A 80 0.92 34.81 25.57
CA PHE A 80 0.29 34.51 24.29
C PHE A 80 1.27 33.81 23.35
N ASN A 81 2.45 34.38 23.11
CA ASN A 81 3.45 33.81 22.22
C ASN A 81 3.87 32.41 22.65
N THR A 82 4.08 32.19 23.96
CA THR A 82 4.46 30.88 24.50
C THR A 82 3.36 29.83 24.33
N MET A 83 2.08 30.19 24.57
CA MET A 83 0.96 29.26 24.39
C MET A 83 0.67 28.99 22.92
N LEU A 84 0.79 30.02 22.07
CA LEU A 84 0.64 29.90 20.63
C LEU A 84 1.68 28.95 20.04
N GLU A 85 2.95 29.10 20.41
CA GLU A 85 4.04 28.24 19.94
C GLU A 85 3.80 26.76 20.29
N LYS A 86 3.38 26.48 21.53
CA LYS A 86 3.04 25.12 21.98
C LYS A 86 1.87 24.55 21.18
N THR A 87 0.83 25.35 20.99
CA THR A 87 -0.39 24.95 20.25
C THR A 87 -0.06 24.66 18.79
N GLN A 88 0.74 25.50 18.13
CA GLN A 88 1.16 25.32 16.74
C GLN A 88 2.09 24.11 16.57
N THR A 89 2.98 23.87 17.53
CA THR A 89 3.83 22.66 17.55
C THR A 89 2.97 21.40 17.58
N GLU A 90 2.04 21.30 18.53
CA GLU A 90 1.13 20.15 18.64
C GLU A 90 0.27 19.98 17.38
N GLN A 91 -0.27 21.07 16.81
CA GLN A 91 -1.03 21.00 15.56
C GLN A 91 -0.20 20.46 14.40
N THR A 92 1.08 20.84 14.30
CA THR A 92 1.95 20.40 13.21
C THR A 92 2.25 18.91 13.32
N GLU A 93 2.52 18.42 14.53
CA GLU A 93 2.73 17.00 14.81
C GLU A 93 1.48 16.18 14.48
N LEU A 94 0.31 16.62 14.95
CA LEU A 94 -0.96 15.94 14.70
C LEU A 94 -1.33 15.95 13.20
N LYS A 95 -1.17 17.08 12.50
CA LYS A 95 -1.45 17.17 11.06
C LYS A 95 -0.54 16.24 10.25
N THR A 96 0.72 16.13 10.64
CA THR A 96 1.67 15.19 10.00
C THR A 96 1.22 13.74 10.23
N LYS A 97 0.90 13.37 11.47
CA LYS A 97 0.42 12.03 11.83
C LYS A 97 -0.89 11.69 11.11
N VAL A 98 -1.82 12.63 11.01
CA VAL A 98 -3.09 12.47 10.28
C VAL A 98 -2.81 12.22 8.79
N SER A 99 -1.99 13.06 8.16
CA SER A 99 -1.63 12.93 6.74
C SER A 99 -0.99 11.57 6.43
N GLU A 100 0.01 11.17 7.22
CA GLU A 100 0.70 9.89 7.05
C GLU A 100 -0.22 8.69 7.33
N GLY A 101 -1.09 8.78 8.34
CA GLY A 101 -2.09 7.76 8.64
C GLY A 101 -3.11 7.58 7.52
N ARG A 102 -3.65 8.68 6.99
CA ARG A 102 -4.60 8.68 5.87
C ARG A 102 -3.96 8.12 4.60
N LYS A 103 -2.71 8.48 4.32
CA LYS A 103 -1.96 7.93 3.19
C LYS A 103 -1.78 6.42 3.32
N ARG A 104 -1.39 5.91 4.49
CA ARG A 104 -1.25 4.45 4.71
C ARG A 104 -2.56 3.70 4.50
N LEU A 105 -3.68 4.20 5.04
CA LEU A 105 -5.00 3.61 4.81
C LEU A 105 -5.36 3.61 3.31
N SER A 106 -5.06 4.69 2.60
CA SER A 106 -5.29 4.77 1.16
C SER A 106 -4.41 3.79 0.37
N ASP A 107 -3.13 3.67 0.74
CA ASP A 107 -2.18 2.75 0.08
C ASP A 107 -2.61 1.28 0.30
N GLU A 108 -3.13 0.93 1.48
CA GLU A 108 -3.69 -0.40 1.77
C GLU A 108 -4.93 -0.71 0.90
N VAL A 109 -5.86 0.24 0.80
CA VAL A 109 -7.06 0.09 -0.05
C VAL A 109 -6.66 -0.04 -1.51
N GLN A 110 -5.71 0.77 -1.96
CA GLN A 110 -5.20 0.68 -3.33
C GLN A 110 -4.55 -0.68 -3.59
N LEU A 111 -3.73 -1.18 -2.66
CA LEU A 111 -3.08 -2.49 -2.78
C LEU A 111 -4.10 -3.64 -2.89
N ALA A 112 -5.19 -3.59 -2.12
CA ALA A 112 -6.26 -4.58 -2.21
C ALA A 112 -6.98 -4.55 -3.56
N ASN A 113 -7.28 -3.35 -4.07
CA ASN A 113 -7.89 -3.17 -5.40
C ASN A 113 -6.95 -3.65 -6.52
N ASP A 114 -5.69 -3.28 -6.42
CA ASP A 114 -4.59 -3.67 -7.31
C ASP A 114 -4.44 -5.20 -7.37
N ALA A 115 -4.49 -5.89 -6.23
CA ALA A 115 -4.50 -7.34 -6.16
C ALA A 115 -5.71 -7.96 -6.85
N LYS A 116 -6.91 -7.39 -6.67
CA LYS A 116 -8.13 -7.85 -7.33
C LYS A 116 -8.06 -7.70 -8.85
N GLN A 117 -7.64 -6.53 -9.34
CA GLN A 117 -7.46 -6.28 -10.77
C GLN A 117 -6.42 -7.23 -11.38
N TRP A 118 -5.35 -7.51 -10.65
CA TRP A 118 -4.34 -8.46 -11.10
C TRP A 118 -4.90 -9.89 -11.20
N VAL A 119 -5.72 -10.31 -10.23
CA VAL A 119 -6.40 -11.63 -10.25
C VAL A 119 -7.28 -11.75 -11.49
N GLU A 120 -8.07 -10.73 -11.81
CA GLU A 120 -8.88 -10.69 -13.04
C GLU A 120 -8.00 -10.79 -14.30
N ALA A 121 -6.89 -10.05 -14.33
CA ALA A 121 -6.00 -9.99 -15.48
C ALA A 121 -5.15 -11.24 -15.72
N ILE A 122 -4.85 -12.03 -14.69
CA ILE A 122 -4.06 -13.27 -14.87
C ILE A 122 -4.95 -14.46 -15.28
N GLN A 123 -6.26 -14.44 -15.01
CA GLN A 123 -7.18 -15.50 -15.40
C GLN A 123 -7.15 -15.79 -16.91
N GLU A 124 -7.00 -14.75 -17.73
CA GLU A 124 -6.88 -14.85 -19.20
C GLU A 124 -5.66 -15.68 -19.65
N TYR A 125 -4.69 -15.90 -18.76
CA TYR A 125 -3.41 -16.51 -19.07
C TYR A 125 -3.32 -17.99 -18.66
N ALA A 126 -4.42 -18.62 -18.27
CA ALA A 126 -4.43 -20.02 -17.84
C ALA A 126 -3.93 -21.01 -18.91
N ASN A 127 -4.10 -20.64 -20.19
CA ASN A 127 -3.79 -21.48 -21.34
C ASN A 127 -2.71 -20.91 -22.26
N ILE A 128 -1.97 -19.86 -21.85
CA ILE A 128 -0.89 -19.32 -22.70
C ILE A 128 0.13 -20.39 -23.04
N THR A 129 0.55 -20.48 -24.30
CA THR A 129 1.58 -21.42 -24.74
C THR A 129 2.97 -20.84 -24.62
N GLU A 130 3.10 -19.53 -24.84
CA GLU A 130 4.35 -18.78 -24.84
C GLU A 130 4.19 -17.49 -24.02
N LEU A 131 5.28 -17.11 -23.36
CA LEU A 131 5.42 -15.85 -22.65
C LEU A 131 6.16 -14.87 -23.55
N ASP A 132 5.44 -13.89 -24.10
CA ASP A 132 6.05 -12.78 -24.82
C ASP A 132 6.49 -11.67 -23.84
N ALA A 133 7.36 -10.78 -24.32
CA ALA A 133 7.90 -9.69 -23.49
C ALA A 133 6.80 -8.75 -23.00
N ALA A 134 5.73 -8.57 -23.78
CA ALA A 134 4.57 -7.76 -23.40
C ALA A 134 3.82 -8.37 -22.21
N THR A 135 3.50 -9.66 -22.26
CA THR A 135 2.84 -10.38 -21.15
C THR A 135 3.71 -10.43 -19.91
N LEU A 136 5.03 -10.65 -20.06
CA LEU A 136 5.98 -10.63 -18.95
C LEU A 136 5.96 -9.28 -18.23
N ASN A 137 6.18 -8.18 -18.97
CA ASN A 137 6.22 -6.82 -18.39
C ASN A 137 4.86 -6.38 -17.83
N ARG A 138 3.76 -6.93 -18.37
CA ARG A 138 2.41 -6.66 -17.87
C ARG A 138 2.16 -7.34 -16.52
N LEU A 139 2.50 -8.62 -16.40
CA LEU A 139 2.16 -9.44 -15.24
C LEU A 139 3.22 -9.40 -14.13
N ILE A 140 4.49 -9.23 -14.47
CA ILE A 140 5.62 -9.37 -13.55
C ILE A 140 6.35 -8.04 -13.41
N LYS A 141 6.55 -7.63 -12.16
CA LYS A 141 7.31 -6.44 -11.77
C LYS A 141 8.81 -6.74 -11.74
N GLU A 142 9.21 -7.81 -11.06
CA GLU A 142 10.60 -8.24 -10.97
C GLU A 142 10.70 -9.73 -10.63
N ILE A 143 11.84 -10.34 -10.99
CA ILE A 143 12.16 -11.73 -10.68
C ILE A 143 13.48 -11.72 -9.93
N VAL A 144 13.46 -12.13 -8.66
CA VAL A 144 14.63 -12.20 -7.80
C VAL A 144 15.11 -13.65 -7.75
N VAL A 145 16.36 -13.87 -8.14
CA VAL A 145 16.98 -15.20 -8.12
C VAL A 145 18.03 -15.24 -7.03
N HIS A 146 17.76 -16.04 -6.00
CA HIS A 146 18.66 -16.29 -4.89
C HIS A 146 19.47 -17.55 -5.19
N GLU A 147 20.79 -17.46 -5.07
CA GLU A 147 21.70 -18.61 -5.14
C GLU A 147 22.40 -18.79 -3.79
N ARG A 148 22.34 -20.01 -3.25
CA ARG A 148 23.09 -20.43 -2.06
C ARG A 148 23.88 -21.69 -2.41
N ILE A 149 25.13 -21.78 -1.97
CA ILE A 149 25.95 -22.97 -2.11
C ILE A 149 26.24 -23.48 -0.70
N ASP A 150 25.84 -24.72 -0.43
CA ASP A 150 26.07 -25.37 0.85
C ASP A 150 27.51 -25.90 0.95
N GLU A 151 27.96 -26.23 2.17
CA GLU A 151 29.32 -26.73 2.44
C GLU A 151 29.67 -28.00 1.62
N ASP A 152 28.66 -28.80 1.29
CA ASP A 152 28.77 -30.00 0.44
C ASP A 152 28.89 -29.67 -1.07
N LYS A 153 29.01 -28.39 -1.44
CA LYS A 153 29.02 -27.86 -2.82
C LYS A 153 27.70 -28.03 -3.58
N THR A 154 26.61 -28.35 -2.89
CA THR A 154 25.26 -28.38 -3.47
C THR A 154 24.76 -26.95 -3.73
N ARG A 155 24.29 -26.67 -4.94
CA ARG A 155 23.73 -25.36 -5.32
C ARG A 155 22.21 -25.33 -5.15
N HIS A 156 21.73 -24.41 -4.33
CA HIS A 156 20.31 -24.13 -4.10
C HIS A 156 19.94 -22.83 -4.82
N ILE A 157 19.03 -22.91 -5.79
CA ILE A 157 18.49 -21.76 -6.51
C ILE A 157 17.03 -21.56 -6.09
N SER A 158 16.70 -20.40 -5.52
CA SER A 158 15.33 -20.02 -5.18
C SER A 158 14.90 -18.83 -6.05
N ILE A 159 13.76 -18.95 -6.72
CA ILE A 159 13.23 -17.90 -7.62
C ILE A 159 12.00 -17.30 -6.95
N GLU A 160 12.03 -16.00 -6.74
CA GLU A 160 10.92 -15.19 -6.25
C GLU A 160 10.40 -14.31 -7.39
N ILE A 161 9.10 -14.35 -7.63
CA ILE A 161 8.45 -13.59 -8.70
C ILE A 161 7.54 -12.56 -8.04
N HIS A 162 7.87 -11.30 -8.20
CA HIS A 162 7.04 -10.19 -7.77
C HIS A 162 6.11 -9.80 -8.91
N PHE A 163 4.81 -9.94 -8.69
CA PHE A 163 3.81 -9.58 -9.67
C PHE A 163 3.59 -8.07 -9.72
N ASN A 164 3.20 -7.58 -10.90
CA ASN A 164 2.84 -6.18 -11.08
C ASN A 164 1.40 -5.96 -10.64
N LEU A 165 1.22 -5.48 -9.41
CA LEU A 165 -0.11 -5.20 -8.86
C LEU A 165 -0.68 -3.86 -9.33
N LYS A 166 0.13 -2.98 -9.94
CA LYS A 166 -0.37 -1.68 -10.44
C LYS A 166 -1.46 -1.89 -11.51
N PRO A 167 -2.43 -0.96 -11.63
CA PRO A 167 -3.44 -1.02 -12.67
C PRO A 167 -2.78 -1.18 -14.03
N ILE A 168 -3.30 -2.10 -14.82
CA ILE A 168 -2.84 -2.32 -16.19
C ILE A 168 -3.25 -1.09 -16.98
N PRO A 169 -2.31 -0.32 -17.54
CA PRO A 169 -2.69 0.75 -18.45
C PRO A 169 -3.39 0.10 -19.65
N GLU A 170 -4.61 0.54 -19.96
CA GLU A 170 -5.29 0.19 -21.21
C GLU A 170 -4.36 0.61 -22.35
N VAL A 171 -3.78 -0.38 -23.04
CA VAL A 171 -3.01 -0.12 -24.25
C VAL A 171 -4.04 0.12 -25.36
N GLU A 172 -4.48 1.37 -25.54
CA GLU A 172 -5.13 1.77 -26.78
C GLU A 172 -4.14 1.54 -27.92
N GLN A 173 -4.37 0.49 -28.71
CA GLN A 173 -3.70 0.32 -29.98
C GLN A 173 -4.23 1.38 -30.94
N VAL A 174 -3.57 2.55 -30.95
CA VAL A 174 -3.77 3.54 -32.01
C VAL A 174 -3.13 2.96 -33.27
N THR A 175 -3.98 2.40 -34.14
CA THR A 175 -3.61 2.09 -35.51
C THR A 175 -3.59 3.40 -36.30
N ALA A 176 -2.42 3.75 -36.83
CA ALA A 176 -2.25 4.80 -37.83
C ALA A 176 -2.29 4.20 -39.24
#